data_AF-A0A952QNR3-F1
#
_entry.id   AF-A0A952QNR3-F1
#
_cell.length_a   1.000
_cell.length_b   1.000
_cell.length_c   1.000
_cell.angle_alpha   90.00
_cell.angle_beta   90.00
_cell.angle_gamma   90.00
#
_symmetry.space_group_name_H-M   'P 1'
#
loop_
_entity.id
_entity.type
_entity.pdbx_description
1 polymer ?
#
loop_
_entity_poly.entity_id
_entity_poly.type
_entity_poly.pdbx_seq_one_letter_code
_entity_poly.pdbx_strand_id
1 'polypeptide(L)'
;MALTFYHVRWCPDCAVVRDRLSELNLSYEDVVVPDFRPMRKQVYEVSGQYYVPVLKDGDTVLTETHDILAHLQTHYEKAQP
;
A
#
# COMPACT_ATOMS: atom_id res chain seq x y z
N MET A 1 8.31 12.25 3.76
CA MET A 1 7.55 11.38 2.83
C MET A 1 7.95 9.97 3.15
N ALA A 2 7.13 9.26 3.94
CA ALA A 2 7.37 7.87 4.29
C ALA A 2 6.17 7.10 3.76
N LEU A 3 6.37 6.42 2.64
CA LEU A 3 5.37 5.54 2.05
C LEU A 3 5.62 4.13 2.56
N THR A 4 4.63 3.47 3.13
CA THR A 4 4.73 2.10 3.62
C THR A 4 3.62 1.27 3.01
N PHE A 5 3.99 0.18 2.35
CA PHE A 5 3.07 -0.71 1.66
C PHE A 5 2.99 -2.05 2.38
N TYR A 6 1.84 -2.32 3.00
CA TYR A 6 1.55 -3.56 3.68
C TYR A 6 0.83 -4.51 2.73
N HIS A 7 1.48 -5.62 2.41
CA HIS A 7 0.95 -6.55 1.42
C HIS A 7 1.38 -7.99 1.70
N VAL A 8 0.80 -8.95 0.95
CA VAL A 8 1.25 -10.34 0.95
C VAL A 8 1.85 -10.71 -0.40
N ARG A 9 2.79 -11.67 -0.40
CA ARG A 9 3.53 -12.03 -1.62
C ARG A 9 2.69 -12.71 -2.70
N TRP A 10 1.62 -13.41 -2.33
CA TRP A 10 0.81 -14.21 -3.26
C TRP A 10 -0.46 -13.50 -3.77
N CYS A 11 -0.79 -12.31 -3.27
CA CYS A 11 -2.06 -11.66 -3.60
C CYS A 11 -1.99 -10.92 -4.94
N PRO A 12 -2.92 -11.19 -5.88
CA PRO A 12 -2.95 -10.54 -7.19
C PRO A 12 -3.27 -9.04 -7.08
N ASP A 13 -4.20 -8.64 -6.21
CA ASP A 13 -4.54 -7.22 -6.03
C ASP A 13 -3.35 -6.41 -5.48
N CYS A 14 -2.56 -7.03 -4.60
CA CYS A 14 -1.34 -6.42 -4.09
C CYS A 14 -0.28 -6.24 -5.19
N ALA A 15 -0.22 -7.16 -6.16
CA ALA A 15 0.72 -7.06 -7.28
C ALA A 15 0.41 -5.85 -8.16
N VAL A 16 -0.87 -5.53 -8.39
CA VAL A 16 -1.28 -4.35 -9.16
C VAL A 16 -0.79 -3.05 -8.53
N VAL A 17 -0.96 -2.91 -7.20
CA VAL A 17 -0.46 -1.73 -6.48
C VAL A 17 1.06 -1.64 -6.54
N ARG A 18 1.75 -2.77 -6.35
CA ARG A 18 3.22 -2.82 -6.40
C ARG A 18 3.75 -2.44 -7.78
N ASP A 19 3.14 -2.96 -8.85
CA ASP A 19 3.49 -2.57 -10.21
C ASP A 19 3.29 -1.07 -10.39
N ARG A 20 2.17 -0.50 -9.94
CA ARG A 20 1.94 0.95 -10.03
C ARG A 20 2.98 1.77 -9.27
N LEU A 21 3.34 1.35 -8.05
CA LEU A 21 4.39 1.98 -7.26
C LEU A 21 5.75 1.91 -7.99
N SER A 22 6.02 0.80 -8.66
CA SER A 22 7.24 0.60 -9.46
C SER A 22 7.24 1.42 -10.75
N GLU A 23 6.09 1.55 -11.43
CA GLU A 23 5.92 2.41 -12.61
C GLU A 23 6.21 3.88 -12.29
N LEU A 24 5.72 4.33 -11.13
CA LEU A 24 5.95 5.68 -10.62
C LEU A 24 7.35 5.85 -9.99
N ASN A 25 8.14 4.78 -9.95
CA ASN A 25 9.50 4.72 -9.38
C ASN A 25 9.58 5.35 -7.96
N LEU A 26 8.56 5.10 -7.14
CA LEU A 26 8.45 5.68 -5.80
C LEU A 26 9.29 4.89 -4.80
N SER A 27 9.91 5.60 -3.87
CA SER A 27 10.57 4.98 -2.71
C SER A 27 9.51 4.70 -1.64
N TYR A 28 9.28 3.41 -1.38
CA TYR A 28 8.36 2.94 -0.36
C TYR A 28 8.98 1.81 0.46
N GLU A 29 8.49 1.67 1.69
CA GLU A 29 8.84 0.59 2.60
C GLU A 29 7.90 -0.59 2.34
N ASP A 30 8.48 -1.70 1.88
CA ASP A 30 7.77 -2.95 1.60
C ASP A 30 7.61 -3.76 2.90
N VAL A 31 6.38 -3.89 3.39
CA VAL A 31 6.07 -4.65 4.60
C VAL A 31 5.25 -5.87 4.23
N VAL A 32 5.93 -7.00 4.09
CA VAL A 32 5.30 -8.30 3.86
C VAL A 32 4.67 -8.80 5.15
N VAL A 33 3.35 -8.87 5.18
CA VAL A 33 2.61 -9.36 6.35
C VAL A 33 2.29 -10.85 6.22
N PRO A 34 2.12 -11.58 7.34
CA PRO A 34 1.75 -12.99 7.29
C PRO A 34 0.34 -13.19 6.71
N ASP A 35 0.13 -14.33 6.08
CA ASP A 35 -1.16 -14.70 5.47
C ASP A 35 -2.27 -14.88 6.49
N PHE A 36 -1.87 -15.24 7.71
CA PHE A 36 -2.78 -15.39 8.82
C PHE A 36 -3.29 -14.03 9.29
N ARG A 37 -4.54 -13.70 8.93
CA ARG A 37 -5.22 -12.44 9.25
C ARG A 37 -5.06 -11.98 10.72
N PRO A 38 -5.25 -12.86 11.73
CA PRO A 38 -5.10 -12.45 13.14
C PRO A 38 -3.68 -12.04 13.54
N MET A 39 -2.68 -12.47 12.77
CA MET A 39 -1.28 -12.17 13.02
C MET A 39 -0.85 -10.85 12.36
N ARG A 40 -1.70 -10.25 11.51
CA ARG A 40 -1.48 -8.94 10.87
C ARG A 40 -1.75 -7.77 11.82
N LYS A 41 -1.20 -7.83 13.03
CA LYS A 41 -1.41 -6.80 14.07
C LYS A 41 -0.95 -5.42 13.59
N GLN A 42 0.17 -5.35 12.88
CA GLN A 42 0.69 -4.09 12.33
C GLN A 42 -0.29 -3.42 11.36
N VAL A 43 -0.95 -4.20 10.50
CA VAL A 43 -1.96 -3.66 9.57
C VAL A 43 -3.14 -3.10 10.36
N TYR A 44 -3.57 -3.79 11.40
CA TYR A 44 -4.66 -3.34 12.27
C TYR A 44 -4.30 -2.08 13.06
N GLU A 45 -3.08 -1.98 13.57
CA GLU A 45 -2.60 -0.80 14.29
C GLU A 45 -2.54 0.44 13.36
N VAL A 46 -2.23 0.24 12.08
CA VAL A 46 -2.14 1.33 11.10
C VAL A 46 -3.49 1.70 10.51
N SER A 47 -4.30 0.72 10.12
CA SER A 47 -5.52 0.91 9.34
C SER A 47 -6.82 0.63 10.07
N GLY A 48 -6.76 0.04 11.27
CA GLY A 48 -7.94 -0.44 11.99
C GLY A 48 -8.54 -1.73 11.42
N GLN A 49 -7.89 -2.35 10.43
CA GLN A 49 -8.37 -3.57 9.77
C GLN A 49 -7.25 -4.60 9.51
N TYR A 50 -7.63 -5.85 9.23
CA TYR A 50 -6.69 -6.96 8.93
C TYR A 50 -6.60 -7.29 7.43
N TYR A 51 -7.24 -6.49 6.59
CA TYR A 51 -7.29 -6.70 5.14
C TYR A 51 -6.11 -5.98 4.48
N VAL A 52 -5.64 -6.57 3.38
CA VAL A 52 -4.59 -6.04 2.50
C VAL A 52 -5.15 -5.99 1.08
N PRO A 53 -4.66 -5.10 0.19
CA PRO A 53 -3.52 -4.18 0.36
C PRO A 53 -3.79 -3.00 1.28
N VAL A 54 -2.77 -2.50 2.00
CA VAL A 54 -2.84 -1.23 2.75
C VAL A 54 -1.61 -0.39 2.42
N LEU A 55 -1.82 0.88 2.08
CA LEU A 55 -0.76 1.86 1.84
C LEU A 55 -0.86 2.96 2.89
N LYS A 56 0.25 3.27 3.55
CA LYS A 56 0.38 4.41 4.46
C LYS A 56 1.28 5.45 3.80
N ASP A 57 0.78 6.66 3.61
CA ASP A 57 1.52 7.81 3.11
C ASP A 57 1.55 8.89 4.19
N GLY A 58 2.62 8.90 5.00
CA GLY A 58 2.71 9.81 6.13
C GLY A 58 1.59 9.58 7.14
N ASP A 59 0.62 10.50 7.19
CA ASP A 59 -0.59 10.44 8.04
C ASP A 59 -1.80 9.82 7.34
N THR A 60 -1.77 9.69 6.02
CA THR A 60 -2.87 9.13 5.22
C THR A 60 -2.74 7.60 5.20
N VAL A 61 -3.82 6.90 5.49
CA VAL A 61 -3.88 5.44 5.40
C VAL A 61 -4.98 5.06 4.41
N LEU A 62 -4.58 4.29 3.40
CA LEU A 62 -5.42 3.84 2.30
C LEU A 62 -5.53 2.33 2.37
N THR A 63 -6.77 1.85 2.45
CA THR A 63 -7.08 0.43 2.69
C THR A 63 -7.69 -0.26 1.48
N GLU A 64 -8.19 0.51 0.53
CA GLU A 64 -8.84 0.01 -0.68
C GLU A 64 -7.89 0.16 -1.86
N THR A 65 -7.76 -0.89 -2.67
CA THR A 65 -6.89 -0.89 -3.87
C THR A 65 -7.19 0.28 -4.80
N HIS A 66 -8.46 0.61 -5.02
CA HIS A 66 -8.86 1.71 -5.90
C HIS A 66 -8.43 3.07 -5.34
N ASP A 67 -8.59 3.31 -4.05
CA ASP A 67 -8.17 4.55 -3.40
C ASP A 67 -6.65 4.69 -3.42
N ILE A 68 -5.92 3.59 -3.20
CA ILE A 68 -4.45 3.56 -3.31
C ILE A 68 -4.03 3.99 -4.71
N LEU A 69 -4.57 3.35 -5.76
CA LEU A 69 -4.22 3.67 -7.14
C LEU A 69 -4.57 5.12 -7.51
N ALA A 70 -5.75 5.59 -7.11
CA ALA A 70 -6.21 6.95 -7.36
C ALA A 70 -5.34 8.00 -6.64
N HIS A 71 -4.93 7.71 -5.40
CA HIS A 71 -4.00 8.55 -4.63
C HIS A 71 -2.64 8.60 -5.29
N LEU A 72 -2.07 7.44 -5.65
CA LEU A 72 -0.78 7.35 -6.34
C LEU A 72 -0.80 8.13 -7.66
N GLN A 73 -1.85 7.96 -8.45
CA GLN A 73 -2.04 8.71 -9.68
C GLN A 73 -2.16 10.22 -9.40
N THR A 74 -2.98 10.64 -8.46
CA THR A 74 -3.23 12.07 -8.24
C THR A 74 -2.03 12.79 -7.63
N HIS A 75 -1.36 12.17 -6.67
CA HIS A 75 -0.27 12.77 -5.90
C HIS A 75 1.11 12.61 -6.56
N TYR A 76 1.35 11.51 -7.28
CA TYR A 76 2.68 11.19 -7.79
C TYR A 76 2.77 11.17 -9.32
N GLU A 77 1.72 10.80 -10.06
CA GLU A 77 1.75 10.83 -11.54
C GLU A 77 1.83 12.27 -12.08
N LYS A 78 1.15 13.23 -11.44
CA LYS A 78 1.26 14.65 -11.79
C LYS A 78 2.62 15.28 -11.48
N ALA A 79 3.46 14.61 -10.70
CA ALA A 79 4.79 15.10 -10.35
C ALA A 79 5.86 14.72 -11.39
N GLN A 80 5.53 13.93 -12.42
CA GLN A 80 6.42 13.67 -13.56
C GLN A 80 6.23 14.78 -14.63
N PRO A 81 7.28 15.59 -14.91
CA PRO A 81 7.26 16.62 -15.96
C PRO A 81 7.30 16.05 -17.38
#